data_AF-A0A376TPH0-F1
#
_entry.id   AF-A0A376TPH0-F1
#
_cell.length_a   1.000
_cell.length_b   1.000
_cell.length_c   1.000
_cell.angle_alpha   90.00
_cell.angle_beta   90.00
_cell.angle_gamma   90.00
#
_symmetry.space_group_name_H-M   'P 1'
#
loop_
_entity.id
_entity.type
_entity.pdbx_description
1 polymer ?
#
loop_
_entity_poly.entity_id
_entity_poly.type
_entity_poly.pdbx_seq_one_letter_code
_entity_poly.pdbx_strand_id
1 'polypeptide(L)'
;MSEFITVARPYAKAAFDFAVEHQSVERWQDMLAFAAEVTKNEQMAELLSGALAPETLAESFIAVCGEQLDEKRSEPDSGNG
;
A
#
# COMPACT_ATOMS: atom_id res chain seq x y z
N MET A 1 -21.49 0.02 -1.99
CA MET A 1 -20.70 1.20 -1.57
C MET A 1 -20.43 1.27 -0.06
N SER A 2 -21.13 0.53 0.81
CA SER A 2 -20.91 0.59 2.27
C SER A 2 -19.99 -0.49 2.86
N GLU A 3 -19.77 -1.60 2.14
CA GLU A 3 -18.97 -2.72 2.65
C GLU A 3 -17.46 -2.39 2.68
N PHE A 4 -16.93 -1.75 1.63
CA PHE A 4 -15.51 -1.36 1.58
C PHE A 4 -15.09 -0.43 2.73
N ILE A 5 -15.94 0.53 3.13
CA ILE A 5 -15.63 1.44 4.26
C ILE A 5 -15.66 0.67 5.59
N THR A 6 -16.51 -0.34 5.71
CA THR A 6 -16.65 -1.14 6.93
C THR A 6 -15.41 -2.00 7.16
N VAL A 7 -14.85 -2.54 6.07
CA VAL A 7 -13.61 -3.32 6.10
C VAL A 7 -12.39 -2.40 6.19
N ALA A 8 -12.38 -1.24 5.52
CA ALA A 8 -11.25 -0.32 5.52
C ALA A 8 -10.96 0.33 6.88
N ARG A 9 -11.97 0.53 7.74
CA ARG A 9 -11.79 1.13 9.07
C ARG A 9 -10.78 0.40 9.97
N PRO A 10 -10.89 -0.92 10.22
CA PRO A 10 -9.91 -1.63 11.03
C PRO A 10 -8.50 -1.63 10.42
N TYR A 11 -8.38 -1.72 9.07
CA TYR A 11 -7.07 -1.64 8.41
C TYR A 11 -6.43 -0.26 8.53
N ALA A 12 -7.20 0.82 8.31
CA ALA A 12 -6.72 2.19 8.48
C ALA A 12 -6.28 2.46 9.92
N LYS A 13 -7.03 1.92 10.90
CA LYS A 13 -6.66 2.03 12.31
C LYS A 13 -5.35 1.28 12.61
N ALA A 14 -5.21 0.03 12.17
CA ALA A 14 -4.00 -0.75 12.40
C ALA A 14 -2.76 -0.15 11.71
N ALA A 15 -2.91 0.32 10.48
CA ALA A 15 -1.88 1.04 9.74
C ALA A 15 -1.45 2.33 10.45
N PHE A 16 -2.42 3.11 10.94
CA PHE A 16 -2.15 4.34 11.66
C PHE A 16 -1.50 4.09 13.03
N ASP A 17 -2.00 3.12 13.81
CA ASP A 17 -1.38 2.70 15.07
C ASP A 17 0.09 2.28 14.83
N PHE A 18 0.36 1.47 13.80
CA PHE A 18 1.74 1.09 13.42
C PHE A 18 2.59 2.30 13.03
N ALA A 19 2.05 3.22 12.23
CA ALA A 19 2.76 4.44 11.84
C ALA A 19 3.09 5.35 13.03
N VAL A 20 2.17 5.44 14.01
CA VAL A 20 2.35 6.21 15.25
C VAL A 20 3.43 5.56 16.14
N GLU A 21 3.38 4.24 16.33
CA GLU A 21 4.40 3.52 17.10
C GLU A 21 5.79 3.65 16.50
N HIS A 22 5.90 3.62 15.17
CA HIS A 22 7.15 3.76 14.44
C HIS A 22 7.55 5.24 14.16
N GLN A 23 6.82 6.21 14.73
CA GLN A 23 7.01 7.66 14.47
C GLN A 23 7.09 8.03 12.98
N SER A 24 6.46 7.22 12.12
CA SER A 24 6.52 7.31 10.67
C SER A 24 5.19 7.80 10.10
N VAL A 25 4.41 8.55 10.89
CA VAL A 25 3.07 9.03 10.52
C VAL A 25 3.08 9.92 9.28
N GLU A 26 4.04 10.85 9.16
CA GLU A 26 4.21 11.67 7.96
C GLU A 26 4.48 10.81 6.73
N ARG A 27 5.41 9.85 6.84
CA ARG A 27 5.73 8.94 5.74
C ARG A 27 4.54 8.07 5.32
N TRP A 28 3.79 7.54 6.29
CA TRP A 28 2.57 6.78 6.03
C TRP A 28 1.47 7.65 5.42
N GLN A 29 1.37 8.91 5.81
CA GLN A 29 0.44 9.86 5.22
C GLN A 29 0.77 10.12 3.75
N ASP A 30 2.05 10.42 3.43
CA ASP A 30 2.51 10.58 2.04
C ASP A 30 2.27 9.31 1.22
N MET A 31 2.56 8.15 1.80
CA MET A 31 2.35 6.85 1.16
C MET A 31 0.86 6.59 0.86
N LEU A 32 -0.03 6.85 1.82
CA LEU A 32 -1.48 6.70 1.64
C LEU A 32 -2.05 7.74 0.65
N ALA A 33 -1.54 8.97 0.68
CA ALA A 33 -1.93 10.02 -0.26
C ALA A 33 -1.49 9.66 -1.70
N PHE A 34 -0.26 9.16 -1.86
CA PHE A 34 0.23 8.69 -3.15
C PHE A 34 -0.57 7.50 -3.67
N ALA A 35 -0.82 6.49 -2.83
CA ALA A 35 -1.66 5.35 -3.19
C ALA A 35 -3.08 5.78 -3.60
N ALA A 36 -3.64 6.80 -2.93
CA ALA A 36 -4.93 7.41 -3.28
C ALA A 36 -4.89 8.18 -4.60
N GLU A 37 -3.74 8.74 -4.99
CA GLU A 37 -3.55 9.44 -6.26
C GLU A 37 -3.35 8.45 -7.42
N VAL A 38 -2.58 7.38 -7.18
CA VAL A 38 -2.40 6.27 -8.13
C VAL A 38 -3.74 5.61 -8.44
N THR A 39 -4.56 5.33 -7.43
CA THR A 39 -5.91 4.77 -7.63
C THR A 39 -6.87 5.69 -8.38
N LYS A 40 -6.65 7.01 -8.37
CA LYS A 40 -7.43 7.98 -9.18
C LYS A 40 -6.99 8.03 -10.64
N ASN A 41 -5.84 7.47 -10.98
CA ASN A 41 -5.36 7.43 -12.36
C ASN A 41 -6.21 6.44 -13.18
N GLU A 42 -6.69 6.85 -14.36
CA GLU A 42 -7.52 6.01 -15.23
C GLU A 42 -6.84 4.67 -15.57
N GLN A 43 -5.53 4.67 -15.80
CA GLN A 43 -4.80 3.43 -16.10
C GLN A 43 -4.83 2.45 -14.93
N MET A 44 -4.72 2.95 -13.69
CA MET A 44 -4.78 2.11 -12.50
C MET A 44 -6.20 1.66 -12.20
N ALA A 45 -7.19 2.53 -12.40
CA ALA A 45 -8.60 2.20 -12.23
C ALA A 45 -9.03 1.09 -13.22
N GLU A 46 -8.55 1.16 -14.48
CA GLU A 46 -8.72 0.10 -15.48
C GLU A 46 -8.05 -1.20 -15.03
N LEU A 47 -6.83 -1.12 -14.47
CA LEU A 47 -6.09 -2.28 -13.97
C LEU A 47 -6.77 -2.93 -12.76
N LEU A 48 -7.34 -2.12 -11.86
CA LEU A 48 -8.13 -2.54 -10.70
C LEU A 48 -9.50 -3.12 -11.08
N SER A 49 -10.10 -2.62 -12.17
CA SER A 49 -11.36 -3.17 -12.70
C SER A 49 -11.14 -4.39 -13.60
N GLY A 50 -9.92 -4.54 -14.12
CA GLY A 50 -9.50 -5.66 -14.95
C GLY A 50 -9.48 -6.98 -14.17
N ALA A 51 -9.60 -8.08 -14.91
CA ALA A 51 -9.55 -9.44 -14.35
C ALA A 51 -8.10 -9.91 -14.08
N LEU A 52 -7.28 -9.07 -13.44
CA LEU A 52 -5.95 -9.50 -12.99
C LEU A 52 -6.05 -10.33 -11.71
N ALA A 53 -5.11 -11.26 -11.56
CA ALA A 53 -4.93 -11.94 -10.28
C ALA A 53 -4.59 -10.91 -9.19
N PRO A 54 -5.13 -11.07 -7.96
CA PRO A 54 -4.90 -10.12 -6.87
C PRO A 54 -3.42 -9.95 -6.53
N GLU A 55 -2.63 -11.01 -6.72
CA GLU A 55 -1.17 -11.04 -6.58
C GLU A 55 -0.47 -10.16 -7.62
N THR A 56 -0.77 -10.33 -8.92
CA THR A 56 -0.19 -9.50 -10.00
C THR A 56 -0.64 -8.04 -9.90
N LEU A 57 -1.89 -7.80 -9.51
CA LEU A 57 -2.43 -6.46 -9.27
C LEU A 57 -1.67 -5.77 -8.12
N ALA A 58 -1.45 -6.48 -7.01
CA ALA A 58 -0.66 -5.96 -5.90
C ALA A 58 0.79 -5.70 -6.30
N GLU A 59 1.45 -6.61 -7.01
CA GLU A 59 2.81 -6.39 -7.52
C GLU A 59 2.90 -5.19 -8.46
N SER A 60 1.94 -5.03 -9.37
CA SER A 60 1.88 -3.88 -10.28
C SER A 60 1.64 -2.59 -9.52
N PHE A 61 0.73 -2.59 -8.54
CA PHE A 61 0.45 -1.42 -7.70
C PHE A 61 1.66 -1.04 -6.85
N ILE A 62 2.35 -2.03 -6.26
CA ILE A 62 3.58 -1.82 -5.48
C ILE A 62 4.70 -1.31 -6.41
N ALA A 63 4.83 -1.84 -7.63
CA ALA A 63 5.81 -1.38 -8.61
C ALA A 63 5.55 0.06 -9.08
N VAL A 64 4.28 0.46 -9.24
CA VAL A 64 3.89 1.85 -9.57
C VAL A 64 4.10 2.79 -8.39
N CYS A 65 3.81 2.33 -7.18
CA CYS A 65 4.17 3.04 -5.95
C CYS A 65 5.68 3.12 -5.72
N GLY A 66 6.45 2.22 -6.33
CA GLY A 66 7.90 2.29 -6.44
C GLY A 66 8.62 2.46 -5.10
N GLU A 67 9.73 3.19 -5.15
CA GLU A 67 10.65 3.49 -4.03
C GLU A 67 10.07 4.45 -2.97
N GLN A 68 8.87 5.00 -3.22
CA GLN A 68 8.15 5.84 -2.25
C GLN A 68 7.52 5.00 -1.13
N LEU A 69 7.21 3.73 -1.41
CA LEU A 69 6.67 2.76 -0.46
C LEU A 69 7.81 2.14 0.39
N ASP A 70 8.47 2.99 1.16
CA ASP A 70 9.50 2.62 2.13
C ASP A 70 10.68 1.78 1.58
N GLU A 71 11.81 2.45 1.36
CA GLU A 71 13.16 1.85 1.35
C GLU A 71 13.51 1.24 2.73
N LYS A 72 12.78 0.20 3.12
CA LYS A 72 13.12 -0.75 4.18
C LYS A 72 13.36 -2.13 3.59
N ARG A 73 14.04 -2.17 2.43
CA ARG A 73 14.97 -3.27 2.14
C ARG A 73 16.24 -3.04 2.96
N SER A 74 16.13 -3.24 4.25
CA SER A 74 17.25 -3.43 5.17
C SER A 74 16.67 -4.36 6.22
N GLU A 75 16.60 -5.66 5.93
CA GLU A 75 17.72 -6.57 6.11
C GLU A 75 17.94 -7.55 4.93
N PRO A 76 19.20 -7.71 4.46
CA PRO A 76 19.69 -8.97 3.97
C PRO A 76 20.17 -9.82 5.16
N ASP A 77 19.28 -10.52 5.86
CA ASP A 77 19.74 -11.58 6.77
C ASP A 77 19.99 -12.84 5.95
N SER A 78 21.27 -13.04 5.61
CA SER A 78 21.81 -14.34 5.24
C SER A 78 21.74 -15.25 6.46
N GLY A 79 20.88 -16.27 6.42
CA GLY A 79 20.75 -17.28 7.47
C GLY A 79 20.56 -18.68 6.89
N ASN A 80 21.67 -19.25 6.45
CA ASN A 80 21.86 -20.67 6.14
C ASN A 80 21.29 -21.60 7.25
N GLY A 81 20.60 -22.67 6.85
CA GLY A 81 20.11 -23.73 7.74
C GLY A 81 19.30 -24.78 7.00
#